data_AF-A0A2E4D7T5-F1
#
_entry.id   AF-A0A2E4D7T5-F1
#
_cell.length_a   1.000
_cell.length_b   1.000
_cell.length_c   1.000
_cell.angle_alpha   90.00
_cell.angle_beta   90.00
_cell.angle_gamma   90.00
#
_symmetry.space_group_name_H-M   'P 1'
#
loop_
_entity.id
_entity.type
_entity.pdbx_description
1 polymer ?
#
loop_
_entity_poly.entity_id
_entity_poly.type
_entity_poly.pdbx_seq_one_letter_code
_entity_poly.pdbx_strand_id
1 'polypeptide(L)'
;MKKTLTLAISLTLTQAAFSSDKSEQIIYGVDNRIETYQASYTQKKLAHSTAGMVETVKLVKTKDKVMLPPISIKKEMGLCEDEKFSDQPSSVICSGFLVGPNLLVTAGHCVPNQARCNEVSFVFDYKIEADSRKADMLVSKNKVFKCNKVIEAKLQGRGNSARDYALIKLDRVVPGRSALKIRSKSKIADNSNLLVIGHPSGLPQKIASGARVFSNTSPYFFKTNLDTFGGNSGSAVFNTKTLEVEGILVRGAKDYVADSINRCIRVNNETEDIKDRFDLGESVSRITEIYSLKNRDKLFKAIKENDLNYLDEYMTQGSLAITDDQLNTVLHIASATGHMQMLEKLISLGADLNAQNEKGETPVHIAAFHNKKDVIKALVAKGADLNIADKAGMKAISHISDLDIDLVTLLGEVNKL
;
A
#
# COMPACT_ATOMS: atom_id res chain seq x y z
N MET A 1 -40.68 -30.95 66.33
CA MET A 1 -39.44 -31.45 65.68
C MET A 1 -39.52 -31.12 64.18
N LYS A 2 -38.87 -30.03 63.76
CA LYS A 2 -38.79 -29.59 62.34
C LYS A 2 -37.32 -29.56 61.92
N LYS A 3 -37.11 -30.03 60.69
CA LYS A 3 -35.85 -30.28 59.99
C LYS A 3 -34.96 -29.04 59.89
N THR A 4 -33.65 -29.24 59.90
CA THR A 4 -32.71 -28.38 59.19
C THR A 4 -31.61 -29.26 58.60
N LEU A 5 -31.53 -29.24 57.28
CA LEU A 5 -30.60 -30.00 56.44
C LEU A 5 -29.40 -29.08 56.19
N THR A 6 -28.22 -29.41 56.69
CA THR A 6 -27.00 -28.65 56.43
C THR A 6 -26.24 -29.31 55.28
N LEU A 7 -26.31 -28.69 54.10
CA LEU A 7 -25.59 -29.11 52.90
C LEU A 7 -24.19 -28.48 52.91
N ALA A 8 -23.14 -29.28 53.09
CA ALA A 8 -21.76 -28.83 52.93
C ALA A 8 -21.41 -28.84 51.44
N ILE A 9 -21.32 -27.66 50.83
CA ILE A 9 -20.84 -27.47 49.46
C ILE A 9 -19.33 -27.32 49.53
N SER A 10 -18.58 -28.35 49.12
CA SER A 10 -17.14 -28.24 48.90
C SER A 10 -16.90 -27.41 47.63
N LEU A 11 -16.38 -26.19 47.77
CA LEU A 11 -15.89 -25.38 46.66
C LEU A 11 -14.58 -25.99 46.13
N THR A 12 -14.67 -26.86 45.12
CA THR A 12 -13.53 -27.13 44.24
C THR A 12 -13.49 -26.03 43.18
N LEU A 13 -12.56 -25.07 43.33
CA LEU A 13 -12.18 -24.16 42.26
C LEU A 13 -11.53 -24.98 41.13
N THR A 14 -12.31 -25.39 40.14
CA THR A 14 -11.77 -25.71 38.83
C THR A 14 -11.60 -24.38 38.08
N GLN A 15 -10.38 -23.87 38.06
CA GLN A 15 -9.98 -22.88 37.06
C GLN A 15 -10.10 -23.55 35.69
N ALA A 16 -11.22 -23.36 35.00
CA ALA A 16 -11.28 -23.56 33.58
C ALA A 16 -10.43 -22.45 32.95
N ALA A 17 -9.17 -22.78 32.65
CA ALA A 17 -8.39 -21.99 31.71
C ALA A 17 -9.16 -21.96 30.39
N PHE A 18 -9.79 -20.84 30.08
CA PHE A 18 -10.27 -20.55 28.74
C PHE A 18 -9.05 -20.43 27.83
N SER A 19 -8.59 -21.57 27.31
CA SER A 19 -7.79 -21.59 26.10
C SER A 19 -8.70 -21.11 24.98
N SER A 20 -8.53 -19.87 24.53
CA SER A 20 -9.09 -19.43 23.26
C SER A 20 -8.33 -20.19 22.17
N ASP A 21 -8.87 -21.34 21.78
CA ASP A 21 -8.35 -22.11 20.67
C ASP A 21 -8.53 -21.26 19.40
N LYS A 22 -7.47 -20.55 19.03
CA LYS A 22 -7.41 -19.76 17.80
C LYS A 22 -7.35 -20.79 16.68
N SER A 23 -8.37 -20.85 15.83
CA SER A 23 -8.28 -21.62 14.59
C SER A 23 -7.21 -20.99 13.70
N GLU A 24 -5.98 -21.44 13.86
CA GLU A 24 -4.85 -21.03 13.04
C GLU A 24 -5.05 -21.60 11.64
N GLN A 25 -5.19 -20.73 10.64
CA GLN A 25 -5.20 -21.16 9.24
C GLN A 25 -3.77 -21.58 8.87
N ILE A 26 -3.65 -22.57 8.00
CA ILE A 26 -2.39 -23.14 7.56
C ILE A 26 -2.38 -23.10 6.03
N ILE A 27 -1.22 -22.89 5.40
CA ILE A 27 -1.06 -22.90 3.93
C ILE A 27 -0.64 -24.30 3.48
N TYR A 28 -1.21 -24.76 2.37
CA TYR A 28 -0.98 -26.10 1.84
C TYR A 28 -0.71 -26.03 0.33
N GLY A 29 0.35 -26.67 -0.18
CA GLY A 29 0.71 -26.63 -1.61
C GLY A 29 2.19 -26.95 -1.91
N VAL A 30 2.53 -27.12 -3.20
CA VAL A 30 3.94 -27.17 -3.66
C VAL A 30 4.40 -25.75 -3.93
N ASP A 31 5.58 -25.38 -3.44
CA ASP A 31 6.22 -24.09 -3.74
C ASP A 31 6.40 -23.90 -5.25
N ASN A 32 5.43 -23.23 -5.86
CA ASN A 32 5.37 -22.98 -7.30
C ASN A 32 5.83 -21.56 -7.67
N ARG A 33 6.46 -20.87 -6.71
CA ARG A 33 7.01 -19.54 -6.95
C ARG A 33 8.17 -19.63 -7.91
N ILE A 34 8.22 -18.69 -8.84
CA ILE A 34 9.31 -18.54 -9.79
C ILE A 34 10.05 -17.22 -9.57
N GLU A 35 11.30 -17.20 -10.01
CA GLU A 35 12.09 -15.98 -10.07
C GLU A 35 11.58 -15.06 -11.18
N THR A 36 11.73 -13.76 -10.98
CA THR A 36 11.31 -12.75 -11.97
C THR A 36 11.95 -12.95 -13.34
N TYR A 37 13.18 -13.46 -13.42
CA TYR A 37 13.84 -13.72 -14.71
C TYR A 37 13.23 -14.92 -15.47
N GLN A 38 12.60 -15.87 -14.77
CA GLN A 38 11.91 -17.03 -15.35
C GLN A 38 10.52 -16.69 -15.84
N ALA A 39 9.95 -15.58 -15.33
CA ALA A 39 8.59 -15.18 -15.65
C ALA A 39 8.43 -14.68 -17.08
N SER A 40 7.18 -14.75 -17.56
CA SER A 40 6.79 -14.18 -18.86
C SER A 40 7.03 -12.67 -18.92
N TYR A 41 7.09 -12.12 -20.13
CA TYR A 41 7.24 -10.68 -20.34
C TYR A 41 6.16 -9.86 -19.60
N THR A 42 4.90 -10.29 -19.70
CA THR A 42 3.77 -9.64 -19.03
C THR A 42 3.94 -9.64 -17.52
N GLN A 43 4.33 -10.78 -16.92
CA GLN A 43 4.55 -10.87 -15.48
C GLN A 43 5.72 -10.00 -15.03
N LYS A 44 6.82 -9.94 -15.80
CA LYS A 44 7.94 -9.02 -15.53
C LYS A 44 7.50 -7.55 -15.52
N LYS A 45 6.63 -7.16 -16.46
CA LYS A 45 6.09 -5.80 -16.54
C LYS A 45 5.24 -5.46 -15.30
N LEU A 46 4.41 -6.38 -14.82
CA LEU A 46 3.63 -6.20 -13.59
C LEU A 46 4.54 -6.12 -12.36
N ALA A 47 5.54 -7.01 -12.29
CA ALA A 47 6.46 -7.08 -11.16
C ALA A 47 7.31 -5.81 -10.99
N HIS A 48 7.60 -5.10 -12.09
CA HIS A 48 8.37 -3.86 -12.08
C HIS A 48 7.80 -2.77 -11.16
N SER A 49 6.48 -2.77 -10.94
CA SER A 49 5.77 -1.80 -10.08
C SER A 49 5.45 -2.33 -8.68
N THR A 50 6.10 -3.42 -8.26
CA THR A 50 6.01 -3.97 -6.89
C THR A 50 7.33 -3.77 -6.14
N ALA A 51 7.26 -3.67 -4.81
CA ALA A 51 8.39 -3.37 -3.95
C ALA A 51 8.37 -4.18 -2.65
N GLY A 52 9.55 -4.42 -2.09
CA GLY A 52 9.72 -5.00 -0.76
C GLY A 52 9.80 -3.90 0.31
N MET A 53 9.08 -4.04 1.40
CA MET A 53 9.11 -3.14 2.55
C MET A 53 10.24 -3.55 3.50
N VAL A 54 11.03 -2.57 3.95
CA VAL A 54 12.20 -2.77 4.82
C VAL A 54 12.18 -1.78 5.97
N GLU A 55 12.77 -2.17 7.11
CA GLU A 55 12.97 -1.28 8.25
C GLU A 55 14.04 -0.24 7.94
N THR A 56 13.69 1.05 7.99
CA THR A 56 14.62 2.15 7.70
C THR A 56 15.80 2.15 8.67
N VAL A 57 15.56 1.79 9.93
CA VAL A 57 16.60 1.72 10.98
C VAL A 57 17.62 0.60 10.74
N LYS A 58 17.23 -0.46 10.01
CA LYS A 58 18.13 -1.56 9.68
C LYS A 58 18.98 -1.28 8.42
N LEU A 59 18.78 -0.13 7.75
CA LEU A 59 19.48 0.23 6.53
C LEU A 59 20.83 0.90 6.82
N VAL A 60 21.91 0.29 6.35
CA VAL A 60 23.25 0.88 6.45
C VAL A 60 23.53 1.70 5.18
N LYS A 61 23.69 3.01 5.34
CA LYS A 61 23.95 3.93 4.22
C LYS A 61 25.44 3.97 3.89
N THR A 62 25.75 3.82 2.61
CA THR A 62 27.05 4.17 2.02
C THR A 62 26.91 5.45 1.19
N LYS A 63 27.94 5.83 0.40
CA LYS A 63 27.90 7.04 -0.44
C LYS A 63 26.70 7.03 -1.39
N ASP A 64 26.56 6.00 -2.22
CA ASP A 64 25.52 5.93 -3.27
C ASP A 64 24.59 4.71 -3.15
N LYS A 65 24.91 3.78 -2.23
CA LYS A 65 24.16 2.54 -2.03
C LYS A 65 23.67 2.41 -0.60
N VAL A 66 22.71 1.53 -0.40
CA VAL A 66 22.16 1.12 0.89
C VAL A 66 22.36 -0.38 1.01
N MET A 67 22.92 -0.82 2.13
CA MET A 67 23.04 -2.23 2.44
C MET A 67 21.81 -2.68 3.25
N LEU A 68 21.16 -3.72 2.76
CA LEU A 68 20.10 -4.42 3.46
C LEU A 68 20.68 -5.30 4.57
N PRO A 69 20.04 -5.40 5.74
CA PRO A 69 20.55 -6.17 6.87
C PRO A 69 20.59 -7.68 6.55
N PRO A 70 21.69 -8.39 6.84
CA PRO A 70 21.80 -9.84 6.69
C PRO A 70 21.30 -10.56 7.94
N ILE A 71 20.03 -10.38 8.32
CA ILE A 71 19.40 -11.25 9.33
C ILE A 71 18.81 -12.42 8.55
N SER A 72 19.08 -13.68 8.89
CA SER A 72 18.47 -14.80 8.15
C SER A 72 16.98 -14.97 8.49
N ILE A 73 16.20 -15.55 7.57
CA ILE A 73 14.79 -15.93 7.81
C ILE A 73 14.68 -16.82 9.04
N LYS A 74 15.60 -17.78 9.22
CA LYS A 74 15.70 -18.59 10.44
C LYS A 74 15.76 -17.73 11.70
N LYS A 75 16.67 -16.74 11.73
CA LYS A 75 16.87 -15.91 12.91
C LYS A 75 15.67 -14.98 13.19
N GLU A 76 14.97 -14.53 12.15
CA GLU A 76 13.85 -13.59 12.28
C GLU A 76 12.49 -14.27 12.48
N MET A 77 12.25 -15.39 11.79
CA MET A 77 10.95 -16.09 11.75
C MET A 77 10.97 -17.44 12.46
N GLY A 78 12.12 -17.91 12.95
CA GLY A 78 12.24 -19.20 13.65
C GLY A 78 12.09 -20.41 12.72
N LEU A 79 12.45 -20.27 11.43
CA LEU A 79 12.42 -21.37 10.45
C LEU A 79 13.36 -22.52 10.84
N CYS A 80 13.03 -23.76 10.47
CA CYS A 80 13.91 -24.90 10.70
C CYS A 80 15.21 -24.78 9.86
N GLU A 81 16.31 -25.38 10.33
CA GLU A 81 17.63 -25.25 9.67
C GLU A 81 17.66 -25.86 8.26
N ASP A 82 17.00 -26.99 8.10
CA ASP A 82 16.87 -27.78 6.88
C ASP A 82 15.83 -27.22 5.89
N GLU A 83 15.06 -26.21 6.29
CA GLU A 83 14.03 -25.64 5.45
C GLU A 83 14.58 -24.81 4.30
N LYS A 84 13.88 -24.91 3.17
CA LYS A 84 14.18 -24.13 1.96
C LYS A 84 14.13 -22.65 2.33
N PHE A 85 15.27 -21.97 2.21
CA PHE A 85 15.48 -20.55 2.50
C PHE A 85 15.74 -20.15 3.96
N SER A 86 15.97 -21.10 4.88
CA SER A 86 16.31 -20.82 6.30
C SER A 86 17.44 -19.79 6.45
N ASP A 87 18.48 -19.89 5.63
CA ASP A 87 19.65 -19.00 5.66
C ASP A 87 19.52 -17.73 4.80
N GLN A 88 18.41 -17.51 4.10
CA GLN A 88 18.24 -16.32 3.25
C GLN A 88 18.09 -15.05 4.08
N PRO A 89 18.57 -13.87 3.60
CA PRO A 89 18.40 -12.61 4.31
C PRO A 89 16.94 -12.13 4.41
N SER A 90 16.39 -12.12 5.62
CA SER A 90 15.16 -11.49 6.12
C SER A 90 15.13 -9.95 6.03
N SER A 91 15.61 -9.38 4.92
CA SER A 91 15.69 -7.94 4.76
C SER A 91 14.33 -7.27 4.53
N VAL A 92 13.39 -8.00 3.93
CA VAL A 92 12.04 -7.53 3.58
C VAL A 92 11.03 -8.11 4.56
N ILE A 93 10.13 -7.28 5.07
CA ILE A 93 9.15 -7.62 6.11
C ILE A 93 7.69 -7.58 5.63
N CYS A 94 7.42 -6.85 4.54
CA CYS A 94 6.14 -6.86 3.82
C CYS A 94 6.38 -6.50 2.34
N SER A 95 5.32 -6.41 1.56
CA SER A 95 5.32 -5.98 0.17
C SER A 95 4.48 -4.73 -0.05
N GLY A 96 4.62 -4.14 -1.22
CA GLY A 96 3.75 -3.06 -1.68
C GLY A 96 3.77 -2.93 -3.19
N PHE A 97 2.84 -2.16 -3.75
CA PHE A 97 2.75 -1.97 -5.20
C PHE A 97 2.18 -0.60 -5.57
N LEU A 98 2.63 -0.06 -6.71
CA LEU A 98 2.26 1.27 -7.16
C LEU A 98 0.87 1.30 -7.80
N VAL A 99 0.06 2.26 -7.38
CA VAL A 99 -1.24 2.62 -7.95
C VAL A 99 -1.29 4.07 -8.46
N GLY A 100 -0.14 4.74 -8.45
CA GLY A 100 0.10 6.09 -8.96
C GLY A 100 1.62 6.34 -9.01
N PRO A 101 2.08 7.51 -9.49
CA PRO A 101 3.51 7.77 -9.66
C PRO A 101 4.32 7.75 -8.34
N ASN A 102 3.67 8.06 -7.21
CA ASN A 102 4.20 7.94 -5.84
C ASN A 102 3.15 7.40 -4.85
N LEU A 103 2.06 6.82 -5.34
CA LEU A 103 1.03 6.20 -4.51
C LEU A 103 1.29 4.69 -4.48
N LEU A 104 1.43 4.16 -3.27
CA LEU A 104 1.71 2.75 -3.05
C LEU A 104 0.65 2.15 -2.12
N VAL A 105 0.21 0.94 -2.44
CA VAL A 105 -0.68 0.14 -1.59
C VAL A 105 0.11 -0.98 -0.94
N THR A 106 -0.18 -1.24 0.33
CA THR A 106 0.35 -2.36 1.13
C THR A 106 -0.74 -2.87 2.09
N ALA A 107 -0.44 -3.88 2.90
CA ALA A 107 -1.36 -4.32 3.95
C ALA A 107 -1.39 -3.31 5.11
N GLY A 108 -2.55 -3.15 5.72
CA GLY A 108 -2.77 -2.23 6.83
C GLY A 108 -1.97 -2.59 8.08
N HIS A 109 -1.82 -3.87 8.42
CA HIS A 109 -0.95 -4.26 9.55
C HIS A 109 0.53 -3.96 9.30
N CYS A 110 0.96 -3.85 8.04
CA CYS A 110 2.34 -3.46 7.69
C CYS A 110 2.56 -1.95 7.95
N VAL A 111 1.56 -1.12 7.62
CA VAL A 111 1.60 0.34 7.83
C VAL A 111 0.25 0.85 8.38
N PRO A 112 -0.04 0.63 9.68
CA PRO A 112 -1.36 0.94 10.24
C PRO A 112 -1.55 2.43 10.55
N ASN A 113 -0.46 3.18 10.66
CA ASN A 113 -0.48 4.59 11.05
C ASN A 113 0.79 5.33 10.58
N GLN A 114 0.78 6.65 10.74
CA GLN A 114 1.89 7.52 10.32
C GLN A 114 3.19 7.25 11.07
N ALA A 115 3.14 6.88 12.35
CA ALA A 115 4.36 6.57 13.11
C ALA A 115 5.09 5.38 12.47
N ARG A 116 4.35 4.32 12.16
CA ARG A 116 4.92 3.16 11.46
C ARG A 116 5.40 3.50 10.04
N CYS A 117 4.66 4.35 9.32
CA CYS A 117 5.10 4.83 8.00
C CYS A 117 6.49 5.49 8.07
N ASN A 118 6.76 6.32 9.07
CA ASN A 118 8.05 7.01 9.20
C ASN A 118 9.23 6.06 9.43
N GLU A 119 8.98 4.80 9.84
CA GLU A 119 10.00 3.80 10.13
C GLU A 119 10.33 2.90 8.94
N VAL A 120 9.50 2.88 7.89
CA VAL A 120 9.65 1.93 6.79
C VAL A 120 10.03 2.59 5.47
N SER A 121 10.75 1.82 4.66
CA SER A 121 11.09 2.17 3.28
C SER A 121 10.67 1.04 2.33
N PHE A 122 10.53 1.35 1.05
CA PHE A 122 10.18 0.42 -0.01
C PHE A 122 11.33 0.34 -1.01
N VAL A 123 11.75 -0.88 -1.31
CA VAL A 123 12.87 -1.19 -2.20
C VAL A 123 12.34 -1.83 -3.47
N PHE A 124 12.53 -1.14 -4.58
CA PHE A 124 12.22 -1.68 -5.91
C PHE A 124 13.43 -2.44 -6.47
N ASP A 125 13.14 -3.39 -7.37
CA ASP A 125 14.15 -4.24 -8.04
C ASP A 125 15.02 -5.07 -7.09
N TYR A 126 14.56 -5.35 -5.87
CA TYR A 126 15.19 -6.36 -5.02
C TYR A 126 14.78 -7.75 -5.50
N LYS A 127 15.56 -8.32 -6.43
CA LYS A 127 15.28 -9.56 -7.15
C LYS A 127 16.55 -10.40 -7.33
N ILE A 128 16.38 -11.66 -7.70
CA ILE A 128 17.50 -12.53 -8.11
C ILE A 128 17.88 -12.23 -9.56
N GLU A 129 19.17 -12.04 -9.83
CA GLU A 129 19.69 -11.85 -11.18
C GLU A 129 19.95 -13.20 -11.88
N ALA A 130 19.70 -13.24 -13.19
CA ALA A 130 19.69 -14.48 -13.95
C ALA A 130 21.07 -15.14 -14.09
N ASP A 131 22.11 -14.32 -14.13
CA ASP A 131 23.52 -14.70 -14.28
C ASP A 131 24.13 -15.16 -12.95
N SER A 132 23.98 -14.35 -11.90
CA SER A 132 24.59 -14.60 -10.59
C SER A 132 23.82 -15.60 -9.73
N ARG A 133 22.52 -15.80 -10.03
CA ARG A 133 21.57 -16.55 -9.20
C ARG A 133 21.50 -16.04 -7.76
N LYS A 134 21.85 -14.77 -7.53
CA LYS A 134 21.81 -14.11 -6.22
C LYS A 134 21.08 -12.79 -6.32
N ALA A 135 20.60 -12.31 -5.18
CA ALA A 135 20.09 -10.94 -5.04
C ALA A 135 21.17 -10.03 -4.44
N ASP A 136 21.23 -8.80 -4.94
CA ASP A 136 22.16 -7.81 -4.42
C ASP A 136 21.65 -7.24 -3.08
N MET A 137 22.43 -7.45 -2.02
CA MET A 137 22.16 -6.83 -0.72
C MET A 137 22.52 -5.33 -0.70
N LEU A 138 23.36 -4.89 -1.64
CA LEU A 138 23.82 -3.53 -1.76
C LEU A 138 23.08 -2.82 -2.91
N VAL A 139 21.93 -2.22 -2.58
CA VAL A 139 21.04 -1.60 -3.55
C VAL A 139 21.32 -0.11 -3.72
N SER A 140 21.16 0.43 -4.92
CA SER A 140 21.32 1.86 -5.18
C SER A 140 20.28 2.68 -4.41
N LYS A 141 20.67 3.83 -3.85
CA LYS A 141 19.76 4.72 -3.08
C LYS A 141 18.52 5.14 -3.88
N ASN A 142 18.66 5.29 -5.19
CA ASN A 142 17.57 5.65 -6.08
C ASN A 142 16.47 4.57 -6.18
N LYS A 143 16.73 3.34 -5.71
CA LYS A 143 15.74 2.24 -5.62
C LYS A 143 15.01 2.18 -4.26
N VAL A 144 15.40 3.00 -3.30
CA VAL A 144 14.87 3.00 -1.93
C VAL A 144 14.03 4.26 -1.68
N PHE A 145 12.75 4.07 -1.39
CA PHE A 145 11.77 5.15 -1.24
C PHE A 145 11.19 5.12 0.16
N LYS A 146 11.11 6.26 0.83
CA LYS A 146 10.55 6.31 2.18
C LYS A 146 9.04 6.36 2.10
N CYS A 147 8.36 5.73 3.06
CA CYS A 147 6.96 6.08 3.30
C CYS A 147 6.93 7.50 3.88
N ASN A 148 6.19 8.39 3.23
CA ASN A 148 6.12 9.81 3.60
C ASN A 148 4.81 10.12 4.32
N LYS A 149 3.69 9.62 3.80
CA LYS A 149 2.37 9.89 4.38
C LYS A 149 1.44 8.70 4.24
N VAL A 150 0.71 8.37 5.30
CA VAL A 150 -0.46 7.49 5.21
C VAL A 150 -1.64 8.31 4.70
N ILE A 151 -2.22 7.90 3.57
CA ILE A 151 -3.39 8.56 2.98
C ILE A 151 -4.67 7.96 3.57
N GLU A 152 -4.73 6.64 3.61
CA GLU A 152 -5.86 5.87 4.09
C GLU A 152 -5.35 4.53 4.59
N ALA A 153 -5.69 4.13 5.80
CA ALA A 153 -5.37 2.80 6.31
C ALA A 153 -6.54 2.26 7.09
N LYS A 154 -6.78 0.96 6.95
CA LYS A 154 -7.78 0.22 7.72
C LYS A 154 -7.17 -1.07 8.21
N LEU A 155 -7.43 -1.35 9.49
CA LEU A 155 -7.17 -2.61 10.15
C LEU A 155 -8.39 -2.91 11.03
N GLN A 156 -9.49 -3.30 10.41
CA GLN A 156 -10.77 -3.51 11.09
C GLN A 156 -11.23 -4.95 10.97
N GLY A 157 -11.37 -5.65 12.10
CA GLY A 157 -11.79 -7.04 12.21
C GLY A 157 -10.92 -7.84 13.19
N ARG A 158 -11.20 -9.13 13.38
CA ARG A 158 -10.30 -10.08 14.05
C ARG A 158 -9.88 -11.16 13.05
N GLY A 159 -8.60 -11.51 13.05
CA GLY A 159 -8.03 -12.53 12.16
C GLY A 159 -8.29 -12.24 10.68
N ASN A 160 -8.63 -13.28 9.92
CA ASN A 160 -8.62 -13.29 8.45
C ASN A 160 -9.90 -12.71 7.82
N SER A 161 -10.72 -12.05 8.65
CA SER A 161 -11.98 -11.38 8.29
C SER A 161 -11.83 -9.86 8.12
N ALA A 162 -10.60 -9.34 8.25
CA ALA A 162 -10.33 -7.92 8.43
C ALA A 162 -10.25 -7.15 7.10
N ARG A 163 -10.80 -5.93 7.10
CA ARG A 163 -10.37 -4.88 6.16
C ARG A 163 -8.96 -4.49 6.55
N ASP A 164 -7.99 -4.93 5.76
CA ASP A 164 -6.57 -4.79 6.06
C ASP A 164 -5.83 -4.27 4.83
N TYR A 165 -5.67 -2.95 4.78
CA TYR A 165 -4.97 -2.25 3.72
C TYR A 165 -4.40 -0.92 4.22
N ALA A 166 -3.38 -0.43 3.51
CA ALA A 166 -2.89 0.92 3.62
C ALA A 166 -2.57 1.47 2.22
N LEU A 167 -3.11 2.65 1.93
CA LEU A 167 -2.68 3.52 0.84
C LEU A 167 -1.74 4.57 1.42
N ILE A 168 -0.54 4.65 0.86
CA ILE A 168 0.50 5.58 1.30
C ILE A 168 1.02 6.41 0.13
N LYS A 169 1.61 7.55 0.47
CA LYS A 169 2.42 8.38 -0.42
C LYS A 169 3.89 8.12 -0.11
N LEU A 170 4.68 7.84 -1.15
CA LEU A 170 6.13 7.78 -1.07
C LEU A 170 6.73 9.19 -1.05
N ASP A 171 7.98 9.32 -0.61
CA ASP A 171 8.71 10.59 -0.53
C ASP A 171 8.94 11.25 -1.89
N ARG A 172 8.93 10.47 -2.98
CA ARG A 172 9.11 10.96 -4.35
C ARG A 172 8.52 10.00 -5.39
N VAL A 173 8.46 10.47 -6.63
CA VAL A 173 8.06 9.67 -7.79
C VAL A 173 9.02 8.51 -8.00
N VAL A 174 8.49 7.35 -8.35
CA VAL A 174 9.28 6.17 -8.70
C VAL A 174 9.52 6.16 -10.22
N PRO A 175 10.73 6.49 -10.71
CA PRO A 175 10.97 6.70 -12.13
C PRO A 175 10.83 5.42 -12.95
N GLY A 176 10.40 5.58 -14.21
CA GLY A 176 10.32 4.48 -15.19
C GLY A 176 9.21 3.46 -14.91
N ARG A 177 8.30 3.72 -13.98
CA ARG A 177 7.23 2.79 -13.58
C ARG A 177 5.86 3.40 -13.81
N SER A 178 4.96 2.58 -14.32
CA SER A 178 3.55 2.92 -14.47
C SER A 178 2.76 2.38 -13.28
N ALA A 179 1.70 3.10 -12.90
CA ALA A 179 0.72 2.61 -11.95
C ALA A 179 0.12 1.28 -12.44
N LEU A 180 -0.07 0.33 -11.53
CA LEU A 180 -0.78 -0.89 -11.84
C LEU A 180 -2.27 -0.59 -12.02
N LYS A 181 -2.87 -1.23 -13.02
CA LYS A 181 -4.32 -1.15 -13.23
C LYS A 181 -5.01 -1.87 -12.08
N ILE A 182 -5.93 -1.20 -11.41
CA ILE A 182 -6.70 -1.77 -10.31
C ILE A 182 -8.14 -2.06 -10.74
N ARG A 183 -8.76 -3.06 -10.12
CA ARG A 183 -10.21 -3.22 -10.22
C ARG A 183 -10.90 -2.00 -9.61
N SER A 184 -11.80 -1.39 -10.36
CA SER A 184 -12.56 -0.20 -9.92
C SER A 184 -14.01 -0.51 -9.54
N LYS A 185 -14.57 -1.62 -10.03
CA LYS A 185 -15.99 -1.97 -9.86
C LYS A 185 -16.20 -3.47 -9.71
N SER A 186 -17.30 -3.80 -9.04
CA SER A 186 -17.79 -5.16 -8.78
C SER A 186 -16.79 -6.02 -7.99
N LYS A 187 -17.20 -7.22 -7.60
CA LYS A 187 -16.27 -8.22 -7.05
C LYS A 187 -15.67 -9.05 -8.17
N ILE A 188 -14.48 -9.62 -7.95
CA ILE A 188 -13.98 -10.72 -8.75
C ILE A 188 -14.97 -11.90 -8.71
N ALA A 189 -15.05 -12.72 -9.77
CA ALA A 189 -15.90 -13.91 -9.77
C ALA A 189 -15.24 -15.08 -9.04
N ASP A 190 -16.04 -15.97 -8.43
CA ASP A 190 -15.54 -17.25 -7.91
C ASP A 190 -14.85 -18.05 -9.02
N ASN A 191 -13.85 -18.86 -8.65
CA ASN A 191 -13.00 -19.63 -9.56
C ASN A 191 -12.17 -18.82 -10.56
N SER A 192 -12.14 -17.49 -10.47
CA SER A 192 -11.23 -16.67 -11.29
C SER A 192 -9.78 -17.03 -10.99
N ASN A 193 -8.97 -17.17 -12.04
CA ASN A 193 -7.54 -17.48 -11.92
C ASN A 193 -6.74 -16.26 -11.47
N LEU A 194 -5.78 -16.52 -10.59
CA LEU A 194 -5.00 -15.50 -9.89
C LEU A 194 -3.50 -15.71 -10.06
N LEU A 195 -2.80 -14.60 -9.95
CA LEU A 195 -1.36 -14.47 -9.88
C LEU A 195 -1.02 -13.55 -8.72
N VAL A 196 -0.03 -13.89 -7.90
CA VAL A 196 0.51 -12.97 -6.90
C VAL A 196 1.93 -12.57 -7.26
N ILE A 197 2.23 -11.28 -7.08
CA ILE A 197 3.58 -10.76 -7.20
C ILE A 197 3.90 -9.94 -5.96
N GLY A 198 5.03 -10.24 -5.36
CA GLY A 198 5.54 -9.49 -4.23
C GLY A 198 6.83 -10.09 -3.68
N HIS A 199 7.15 -9.70 -2.47
CA HIS A 199 8.35 -10.07 -1.75
C HIS A 199 7.93 -10.82 -0.49
N PRO A 200 8.05 -12.16 -0.50
CA PRO A 200 8.00 -12.91 0.74
C PRO A 200 8.99 -12.36 1.76
N SER A 201 8.70 -12.53 3.05
CA SER A 201 9.54 -12.07 4.14
C SER A 201 10.92 -12.69 3.96
N GLY A 202 11.90 -11.83 3.77
CA GLY A 202 13.27 -12.21 3.46
C GLY A 202 13.58 -12.71 2.06
N LEU A 203 12.62 -12.79 1.15
CA LEU A 203 12.92 -13.20 -0.22
C LEU A 203 12.96 -12.00 -1.17
N PRO A 204 13.87 -12.04 -2.15
CA PRO A 204 13.76 -11.22 -3.34
C PRO A 204 12.41 -11.49 -4.04
N GLN A 205 12.00 -10.55 -4.89
CA GLN A 205 10.72 -10.59 -5.60
C GLN A 205 10.40 -11.96 -6.20
N LYS A 206 9.22 -12.51 -5.87
CA LYS A 206 8.69 -13.77 -6.37
C LYS A 206 7.37 -13.58 -7.09
N ILE A 207 7.07 -14.53 -7.96
CA ILE A 207 5.83 -14.61 -8.71
C ILE A 207 5.23 -16.00 -8.46
N ALA A 208 3.98 -16.07 -8.00
CA ALA A 208 3.25 -17.32 -7.83
C ALA A 208 1.94 -17.29 -8.64
N SER A 209 1.68 -18.35 -9.41
CA SER A 209 0.52 -18.46 -10.30
C SER A 209 -0.27 -19.73 -10.00
N GLY A 210 -1.35 -19.97 -10.75
CA GLY A 210 -2.15 -21.20 -10.65
C GLY A 210 -3.12 -21.23 -9.47
N ALA A 211 -3.24 -20.11 -8.76
CA ALA A 211 -4.26 -19.96 -7.74
C ALA A 211 -5.60 -19.55 -8.36
N ARG A 212 -6.67 -19.73 -7.59
CA ARG A 212 -8.02 -19.32 -7.93
C ARG A 212 -8.76 -18.77 -6.73
N VAL A 213 -9.80 -17.99 -7.01
CA VAL A 213 -10.76 -17.55 -5.99
C VAL A 213 -11.58 -18.75 -5.52
N PHE A 214 -11.52 -19.06 -4.23
CA PHE A 214 -12.30 -20.14 -3.61
C PHE A 214 -13.60 -19.67 -2.98
N SER A 215 -13.58 -18.49 -2.38
CA SER A 215 -14.75 -17.92 -1.73
C SER A 215 -14.72 -16.41 -1.81
N ASN A 216 -15.80 -15.84 -2.32
CA ASN A 216 -15.94 -14.41 -2.55
C ASN A 216 -17.16 -13.80 -1.82
N THR A 217 -17.70 -14.50 -0.82
CA THR A 217 -18.94 -14.12 -0.11
C THR A 217 -18.75 -12.86 0.74
N SER A 218 -17.58 -12.70 1.36
CA SER A 218 -17.27 -11.55 2.20
C SER A 218 -17.35 -10.21 1.42
N PRO A 219 -17.87 -9.13 2.04
CA PRO A 219 -17.86 -7.81 1.44
C PRO A 219 -16.43 -7.25 1.31
N TYR A 220 -15.50 -7.62 2.19
CA TYR A 220 -14.22 -6.93 2.35
C TYR A 220 -13.01 -7.64 1.73
N PHE A 221 -13.07 -8.97 1.68
CA PHE A 221 -11.98 -9.80 1.21
C PHE A 221 -12.53 -10.98 0.40
N PHE A 222 -11.64 -11.74 -0.22
CA PHE A 222 -11.93 -13.05 -0.79
C PHE A 222 -10.82 -14.04 -0.40
N LYS A 223 -11.14 -15.33 -0.40
CA LYS A 223 -10.20 -16.40 -0.07
C LYS A 223 -9.67 -17.07 -1.33
N THR A 224 -8.42 -17.50 -1.28
CA THR A 224 -7.68 -18.06 -2.41
C THR A 224 -6.78 -19.22 -1.95
N ASN A 225 -6.46 -20.17 -2.83
CA ASN A 225 -5.32 -21.09 -2.63
C ASN A 225 -3.98 -20.51 -3.09
N LEU A 226 -3.75 -19.21 -2.89
CA LEU A 226 -2.41 -18.69 -3.12
C LEU A 226 -1.45 -19.35 -2.14
N ASP A 227 -0.44 -20.03 -2.67
CA ASP A 227 0.66 -20.55 -1.88
C ASP A 227 1.71 -19.44 -1.72
N THR A 228 1.78 -18.89 -0.51
CA THR A 228 2.68 -17.79 -0.17
C THR A 228 3.52 -18.09 1.05
N PHE A 229 4.38 -19.10 0.90
CA PHE A 229 5.51 -19.37 1.79
C PHE A 229 6.23 -18.10 2.24
N GLY A 230 6.55 -18.03 3.53
CA GLY A 230 7.49 -17.06 4.09
C GLY A 230 6.96 -15.63 4.19
N GLY A 231 5.65 -15.37 4.17
CA GLY A 231 5.09 -14.07 4.55
C GLY A 231 5.05 -13.02 3.44
N ASN A 232 3.92 -12.89 2.73
CA ASN A 232 3.81 -12.04 1.53
C ASN A 232 2.82 -10.87 1.71
N SER A 233 2.53 -10.46 2.94
CA SER A 233 1.56 -9.40 3.22
C SER A 233 1.84 -8.13 2.43
N GLY A 234 0.82 -7.53 1.84
CA GLY A 234 0.94 -6.34 0.98
C GLY A 234 1.25 -6.65 -0.48
N SER A 235 1.40 -7.92 -0.88
CA SER A 235 1.62 -8.31 -2.28
C SER A 235 0.42 -8.01 -3.16
N ALA A 236 0.67 -7.69 -4.42
CA ALA A 236 -0.39 -7.48 -5.41
C ALA A 236 -0.94 -8.82 -5.89
N VAL A 237 -2.26 -9.00 -5.78
CA VAL A 237 -2.97 -10.16 -6.33
C VAL A 237 -3.68 -9.73 -7.61
N PHE A 238 -3.32 -10.35 -8.73
CA PHE A 238 -3.81 -10.03 -10.07
C PHE A 238 -4.77 -11.08 -10.58
N ASN A 239 -5.74 -10.65 -11.37
CA ASN A 239 -6.49 -11.52 -12.26
C ASN A 239 -5.64 -11.88 -13.48
N THR A 240 -5.46 -13.16 -13.77
CA THR A 240 -4.57 -13.57 -14.87
C THR A 240 -5.10 -13.21 -16.26
N LYS A 241 -6.41 -12.94 -16.39
CA LYS A 241 -7.04 -12.57 -17.66
C LYS A 241 -7.03 -11.06 -17.89
N THR A 242 -7.44 -10.26 -16.89
CA THR A 242 -7.53 -8.80 -17.04
C THR A 242 -6.23 -8.09 -16.69
N LEU A 243 -5.33 -8.75 -15.97
CA LEU A 243 -4.09 -8.20 -15.41
C LEU A 243 -4.33 -7.05 -14.43
N GLU A 244 -5.57 -6.87 -13.97
CA GLU A 244 -5.92 -5.92 -12.94
C GLU A 244 -5.56 -6.47 -11.57
N VAL A 245 -5.08 -5.59 -10.69
CA VAL A 245 -4.98 -5.89 -9.26
C VAL A 245 -6.39 -6.03 -8.71
N GLU A 246 -6.66 -7.19 -8.13
CA GLU A 246 -7.91 -7.59 -7.50
C GLU A 246 -7.90 -7.26 -6.00
N GLY A 247 -6.72 -7.27 -5.40
CA GLY A 247 -6.56 -7.00 -4.00
C GLY A 247 -5.13 -7.15 -3.50
N ILE A 248 -5.04 -7.14 -2.19
CA ILE A 248 -3.83 -7.06 -1.40
C ILE A 248 -3.78 -8.35 -0.61
N LEU A 249 -2.74 -9.13 -0.81
CA LEU A 249 -2.55 -10.34 -0.05
C LEU A 249 -2.33 -9.99 1.42
N VAL A 250 -3.09 -10.62 2.30
CA VAL A 250 -2.99 -10.48 3.75
C VAL A 250 -2.77 -11.87 4.32
N ARG A 251 -1.58 -12.08 4.87
CA ARG A 251 -1.24 -13.38 5.41
C ARG A 251 -2.03 -13.66 6.67
N GLY A 252 -2.76 -14.77 6.66
CA GLY A 252 -3.53 -15.28 7.78
C GLY A 252 -3.03 -16.61 8.33
N ALA A 253 -2.08 -17.24 7.65
CA ALA A 253 -1.74 -18.64 7.84
C ALA A 253 -0.26 -18.92 8.21
N LYS A 254 -0.02 -20.06 8.86
CA LYS A 254 1.33 -20.55 9.22
C LYS A 254 1.82 -21.59 8.22
N ASP A 255 3.11 -21.54 7.91
CA ASP A 255 3.79 -22.55 7.07
C ASP A 255 4.39 -23.69 7.91
N TYR A 256 4.67 -23.42 9.19
CA TYR A 256 5.33 -24.33 10.13
C TYR A 256 4.69 -24.27 11.52
N VAL A 257 4.71 -25.40 12.21
CA VAL A 257 4.35 -25.53 13.63
C VAL A 257 5.49 -26.20 14.39
N ALA A 258 5.62 -25.93 15.70
CA ALA A 258 6.58 -26.64 16.53
C ALA A 258 6.04 -28.01 16.95
N ASP A 259 6.88 -29.03 16.93
CA ASP A 259 6.59 -30.34 17.51
C ASP A 259 6.87 -30.37 19.02
N SER A 260 6.61 -31.51 19.66
CA SER A 260 6.81 -31.71 21.10
C SER A 260 8.26 -31.57 21.58
N ILE A 261 9.23 -31.52 20.66
CA ILE A 261 10.67 -31.38 20.91
C ILE A 261 11.16 -30.01 20.36
N ASN A 262 10.25 -29.09 20.04
CA ASN A 262 10.53 -27.80 19.38
C ASN A 262 11.23 -27.92 18.02
N ARG A 263 11.13 -29.07 17.34
CA ARG A 263 11.47 -29.17 15.93
C ARG A 263 10.36 -28.51 15.12
N CYS A 264 10.76 -27.70 14.17
CA CYS A 264 9.83 -27.05 13.28
C CYS A 264 9.36 -28.09 12.24
N ILE A 265 8.04 -28.28 12.14
CA ILE A 265 7.39 -29.23 11.24
C ILE A 265 6.61 -28.41 10.23
N ARG A 266 6.88 -28.69 8.96
CA ARG A 266 6.03 -28.21 7.88
C ARG A 266 4.64 -28.79 8.07
N VAL A 267 3.64 -27.93 8.07
CA VAL A 267 2.31 -28.37 8.47
C VAL A 267 1.73 -29.41 7.49
N ASN A 268 2.14 -29.38 6.22
CA ASN A 268 1.67 -30.28 5.17
C ASN A 268 2.75 -30.66 4.17
N ASN A 269 2.88 -31.96 3.93
CA ASN A 269 3.95 -32.53 3.11
C ASN A 269 3.43 -33.15 1.81
N GLU A 270 2.13 -33.44 1.70
CA GLU A 270 1.53 -34.10 0.53
C GLU A 270 0.16 -33.52 0.13
N THR A 271 -0.25 -33.74 -1.12
CA THR A 271 -1.48 -33.20 -1.73
C THR A 271 -2.76 -33.67 -1.02
N GLU A 272 -2.75 -34.86 -0.43
CA GLU A 272 -3.90 -35.43 0.29
C GLU A 272 -4.23 -34.65 1.56
N ASP A 273 -3.24 -33.98 2.20
CA ASP A 273 -3.45 -33.25 3.45
C ASP A 273 -4.39 -32.03 3.31
N ILE A 274 -4.61 -31.60 2.06
CA ILE A 274 -5.24 -30.32 1.69
C ILE A 274 -6.62 -30.52 1.05
N LYS A 275 -6.96 -31.78 0.74
CA LYS A 275 -8.19 -32.18 0.04
C LYS A 275 -9.42 -31.89 0.90
N ASP A 276 -10.45 -31.30 0.31
CA ASP A 276 -11.74 -30.98 0.95
C ASP A 276 -11.68 -30.01 2.14
N ARG A 277 -10.57 -29.26 2.30
CA ARG A 277 -10.37 -28.30 3.38
C ARG A 277 -10.64 -26.85 2.91
N PHE A 278 -11.87 -26.40 3.11
CA PHE A 278 -12.38 -25.08 2.66
C PHE A 278 -12.03 -23.90 3.58
N ASP A 279 -11.46 -24.20 4.73
CA ASP A 279 -10.91 -23.24 5.69
C ASP A 279 -9.49 -22.79 5.35
N LEU A 280 -8.89 -23.35 4.30
CA LEU A 280 -7.51 -23.11 3.88
C LEU A 280 -7.42 -22.02 2.83
N GLY A 281 -6.38 -21.20 2.94
CA GLY A 281 -6.08 -20.18 1.95
C GLY A 281 -5.90 -18.79 2.54
N GLU A 282 -5.20 -17.97 1.78
CA GLU A 282 -4.89 -16.61 2.18
C GLU A 282 -6.06 -15.68 1.89
N SER A 283 -6.26 -14.74 2.81
CA SER A 283 -7.22 -13.67 2.63
C SER A 283 -6.63 -12.59 1.73
N VAL A 284 -7.41 -12.15 0.76
CA VAL A 284 -7.05 -11.04 -0.12
C VAL A 284 -8.01 -9.90 0.16
N SER A 285 -7.52 -8.86 0.86
CA SER A 285 -8.25 -7.60 1.04
C SER A 285 -8.53 -6.99 -0.33
N ARG A 286 -9.78 -6.60 -0.59
CA ARG A 286 -10.14 -6.08 -1.91
C ARG A 286 -9.54 -4.71 -2.14
N ILE A 287 -8.99 -4.49 -3.34
CA ILE A 287 -8.49 -3.15 -3.73
C ILE A 287 -9.62 -2.11 -3.79
N THR A 288 -10.85 -2.57 -4.06
CA THR A 288 -12.05 -1.73 -4.13
C THR A 288 -12.50 -1.19 -2.77
N GLU A 289 -11.93 -1.66 -1.66
CA GLU A 289 -12.23 -1.12 -0.33
C GLU A 289 -11.45 0.15 -0.02
N ILE A 290 -10.40 0.47 -0.79
CA ILE A 290 -9.67 1.73 -0.63
C ILE A 290 -10.53 2.86 -1.20
N TYR A 291 -11.23 3.58 -0.30
CA TYR A 291 -12.26 4.55 -0.66
C TYR A 291 -11.71 5.66 -1.54
N SER A 292 -10.52 6.16 -1.20
CA SER A 292 -9.87 7.24 -1.93
C SER A 292 -9.51 6.85 -3.37
N LEU A 293 -9.06 5.60 -3.60
CA LEU A 293 -8.75 5.12 -4.96
C LEU A 293 -10.01 4.84 -5.76
N LYS A 294 -10.99 4.17 -5.15
CA LYS A 294 -12.27 3.83 -5.80
C LYS A 294 -13.00 5.07 -6.32
N ASN A 295 -12.92 6.17 -5.57
CA ASN A 295 -13.62 7.41 -5.88
C ASN A 295 -12.72 8.48 -6.51
N ARG A 296 -11.46 8.16 -6.86
CA ARG A 296 -10.49 9.11 -7.42
C ARG A 296 -11.06 9.88 -8.62
N ASP A 297 -11.49 9.18 -9.66
CA ASP A 297 -11.98 9.83 -10.88
C ASP A 297 -13.24 10.66 -10.63
N LYS A 298 -14.12 10.18 -9.73
CA LYS A 298 -15.33 10.90 -9.35
C LYS A 298 -15.02 12.17 -8.57
N LEU A 299 -14.04 12.13 -7.66
CA LEU A 299 -13.58 13.29 -6.92
C LEU A 299 -13.06 14.34 -7.90
N PHE A 300 -12.09 13.99 -8.76
CA PHE A 300 -11.52 14.93 -9.71
C PHE A 300 -12.57 15.53 -10.66
N LYS A 301 -13.55 14.72 -11.08
CA LYS A 301 -14.70 15.20 -11.84
C LYS A 301 -15.56 16.19 -11.04
N ALA A 302 -15.93 15.87 -9.80
CA ALA A 302 -16.72 16.72 -8.93
C ALA A 302 -16.04 18.08 -8.67
N ILE A 303 -14.73 18.10 -8.45
CA ILE A 303 -13.95 19.34 -8.31
C ILE A 303 -14.05 20.20 -9.57
N LYS A 304 -13.90 19.57 -10.74
CA LYS A 304 -14.00 20.27 -12.03
C LYS A 304 -15.39 20.86 -12.27
N GLU A 305 -16.44 20.16 -11.83
CA GLU A 305 -17.85 20.51 -12.03
C GLU A 305 -18.45 21.34 -10.88
N ASN A 306 -17.64 21.74 -9.88
CA ASN A 306 -18.07 22.47 -8.69
C ASN A 306 -19.13 21.74 -7.85
N ASP A 307 -19.09 20.40 -7.80
CA ASP A 307 -19.99 19.59 -6.98
C ASP A 307 -19.50 19.55 -5.52
N LEU A 308 -19.85 20.59 -4.76
CA LEU A 308 -19.51 20.73 -3.35
C LEU A 308 -20.17 19.64 -2.47
N ASN A 309 -21.34 19.14 -2.87
CA ASN A 309 -22.07 18.13 -2.12
C ASN A 309 -21.32 16.79 -2.19
N TYR A 310 -20.86 16.41 -3.39
CA TYR A 310 -20.04 15.22 -3.53
C TYR A 310 -18.70 15.36 -2.82
N LEU A 311 -18.07 16.53 -2.83
CA LEU A 311 -16.87 16.76 -2.03
C LEU A 311 -17.14 16.53 -0.53
N ASP A 312 -18.24 17.04 0.01
CA ASP A 312 -18.62 16.80 1.41
C ASP A 312 -18.83 15.31 1.71
N GLU A 313 -19.57 14.61 0.84
CA GLU A 313 -19.77 13.17 0.95
C GLU A 313 -18.43 12.42 0.92
N TYR A 314 -17.56 12.77 -0.04
CA TYR A 314 -16.25 12.17 -0.21
C TYR A 314 -15.39 12.35 1.04
N MET A 315 -15.38 13.55 1.63
CA MET A 315 -14.55 13.87 2.78
C MET A 315 -14.97 13.17 4.08
N THR A 316 -16.12 12.47 4.10
CA THR A 316 -16.48 11.59 5.23
C THR A 316 -15.51 10.41 5.40
N GLN A 317 -14.85 9.98 4.32
CA GLN A 317 -13.99 8.78 4.31
C GLN A 317 -12.71 8.92 3.47
N GLY A 318 -12.71 9.80 2.47
CA GLY A 318 -11.61 9.99 1.53
C GLY A 318 -10.55 10.97 2.01
N SER A 319 -9.59 11.24 1.12
CA SER A 319 -8.43 12.08 1.42
C SER A 319 -8.03 12.92 0.22
N LEU A 320 -7.82 14.23 0.43
CA LEU A 320 -7.34 15.15 -0.60
C LEU A 320 -5.88 14.90 -1.00
N ALA A 321 -5.17 14.01 -0.30
CA ALA A 321 -3.77 13.70 -0.57
C ALA A 321 -3.56 12.83 -1.82
N ILE A 322 -4.64 12.31 -2.42
CA ILE A 322 -4.57 11.60 -3.71
C ILE A 322 -4.28 12.58 -4.85
N THR A 323 -3.57 12.09 -5.86
CA THR A 323 -3.25 12.84 -7.08
C THR A 323 -3.74 12.11 -8.30
N ASP A 324 -3.94 12.81 -9.42
CA ASP A 324 -4.10 12.18 -10.74
C ASP A 324 -2.77 11.58 -11.25
N ASP A 325 -2.76 11.08 -12.48
CA ASP A 325 -1.60 10.41 -13.07
C ASP A 325 -0.46 11.39 -13.43
N GLN A 326 -0.78 12.69 -13.53
CA GLN A 326 0.17 13.79 -13.72
C GLN A 326 0.54 14.45 -12.39
N LEU A 327 0.25 13.80 -11.25
CA LEU A 327 0.47 14.30 -9.90
C LEU A 327 -0.30 15.59 -9.55
N ASN A 328 -1.32 15.95 -10.31
CA ASN A 328 -2.19 17.06 -9.93
C ASN A 328 -2.97 16.67 -8.68
N THR A 329 -2.95 17.53 -7.67
CA THR A 329 -3.90 17.47 -6.55
C THR A 329 -5.24 18.04 -7.00
N VAL A 330 -6.28 17.79 -6.21
CA VAL A 330 -7.58 18.46 -6.39
C VAL A 330 -7.48 19.99 -6.44
N LEU A 331 -6.51 20.58 -5.74
CA LEU A 331 -6.31 22.03 -5.73
C LEU A 331 -5.73 22.55 -7.06
N HIS A 332 -4.90 21.76 -7.74
CA HIS A 332 -4.47 22.08 -9.12
C HIS A 332 -5.68 22.15 -10.05
N ILE A 333 -6.58 21.14 -9.97
CA ILE A 333 -7.76 21.09 -10.82
C ILE A 333 -8.70 22.27 -10.52
N ALA A 334 -8.98 22.55 -9.24
CA ALA A 334 -9.80 23.70 -8.85
C ALA A 334 -9.19 25.04 -9.30
N SER A 335 -7.86 25.15 -9.31
CA SER A 335 -7.17 26.38 -9.70
C SER A 335 -7.34 26.72 -11.19
N ALA A 336 -7.63 25.72 -12.04
CA ALA A 336 -7.91 25.92 -13.45
C ALA A 336 -9.35 26.39 -13.75
N THR A 337 -10.32 26.13 -12.85
CA THR A 337 -11.75 26.33 -13.16
C THR A 337 -12.25 27.74 -12.87
N GLY A 338 -11.76 28.36 -11.78
CA GLY A 338 -12.27 29.64 -11.28
C GLY A 338 -13.49 29.52 -10.36
N HIS A 339 -13.85 28.30 -9.95
CA HIS A 339 -14.92 28.06 -8.97
C HIS A 339 -14.44 28.38 -7.55
N MET A 340 -14.59 29.65 -7.14
CA MET A 340 -14.04 30.16 -5.88
C MET A 340 -14.55 29.42 -4.64
N GLN A 341 -15.83 29.04 -4.60
CA GLN A 341 -16.38 28.28 -3.47
C GLN A 341 -15.70 26.91 -3.30
N MET A 342 -15.45 26.20 -4.41
CA MET A 342 -14.71 24.94 -4.38
C MET A 342 -13.27 25.15 -3.94
N LEU A 343 -12.60 26.17 -4.48
CA LEU A 343 -11.23 26.52 -4.12
C LEU A 343 -11.10 26.81 -2.62
N GLU A 344 -11.91 27.71 -2.09
CA GLU A 344 -11.91 28.10 -0.68
C GLU A 344 -12.20 26.91 0.24
N LYS A 345 -13.11 26.03 -0.18
CA LYS A 345 -13.42 24.80 0.56
C LYS A 345 -12.26 23.82 0.58
N LEU A 346 -11.57 23.61 -0.55
CA LEU A 346 -10.38 22.76 -0.57
C LEU A 346 -9.26 23.32 0.32
N ILE A 347 -9.07 24.65 0.30
CA ILE A 347 -8.10 25.32 1.17
C ILE A 347 -8.48 25.14 2.65
N SER A 348 -9.75 25.32 3.00
CA SER A 348 -10.21 25.16 4.39
C SER A 348 -10.12 23.72 4.89
N LEU A 349 -10.22 22.74 3.98
CA LEU A 349 -9.95 21.32 4.25
C LEU A 349 -8.46 20.97 4.33
N GLY A 350 -7.56 21.96 4.21
CA GLY A 350 -6.12 21.77 4.36
C GLY A 350 -5.43 21.22 3.12
N ALA A 351 -5.95 21.51 1.91
CA ALA A 351 -5.24 21.20 0.68
C ALA A 351 -3.85 21.88 0.65
N ASP A 352 -2.85 21.13 0.19
CA ASP A 352 -1.48 21.62 0.07
C ASP A 352 -1.38 22.66 -1.05
N LEU A 353 -1.15 23.92 -0.65
CA LEU A 353 -1.07 25.08 -1.54
C LEU A 353 0.16 25.04 -2.46
N ASN A 354 1.20 24.31 -2.05
CA ASN A 354 2.51 24.31 -2.68
C ASN A 354 2.87 22.93 -3.26
N ALA A 355 1.90 22.01 -3.35
CA ALA A 355 2.08 20.73 -4.00
C ALA A 355 2.55 20.94 -5.44
N GLN A 356 3.54 20.17 -5.88
CA GLN A 356 4.05 20.19 -7.24
C GLN A 356 3.57 18.98 -8.03
N ASN A 357 3.00 19.22 -9.21
CA ASN A 357 2.61 18.17 -10.14
C ASN A 357 3.83 17.58 -10.90
N GLU A 358 3.59 16.74 -11.90
CA GLU A 358 4.65 16.08 -12.68
C GLU A 358 5.55 17.08 -13.40
N LYS A 359 5.05 18.27 -13.77
CA LYS A 359 5.84 19.34 -14.39
C LYS A 359 6.49 20.27 -13.37
N GLY A 360 6.32 20.03 -12.07
CA GLY A 360 6.78 20.92 -11.02
C GLY A 360 5.87 22.13 -10.79
N GLU A 361 4.74 22.21 -11.50
CA GLU A 361 3.78 23.31 -11.39
C GLU A 361 3.05 23.21 -10.06
N THR A 362 2.84 24.35 -9.40
CA THR A 362 1.99 24.48 -8.21
C THR A 362 0.57 24.89 -8.62
N PRO A 363 -0.43 24.82 -7.72
CA PRO A 363 -1.77 25.36 -7.99
C PRO A 363 -1.75 26.81 -8.51
N VAL A 364 -0.82 27.65 -8.04
CA VAL A 364 -0.71 29.03 -8.53
C VAL A 364 -0.18 29.10 -9.97
N HIS A 365 0.74 28.21 -10.39
CA HIS A 365 1.15 28.12 -11.79
C HIS A 365 -0.06 27.82 -12.68
N ILE A 366 -0.90 26.86 -12.27
CA ILE A 366 -2.10 26.50 -13.00
C ILE A 366 -3.08 27.68 -13.07
N ALA A 367 -3.31 28.38 -11.96
CA ALA A 367 -4.16 29.57 -11.93
C ALA A 367 -3.64 30.68 -12.85
N ALA A 368 -2.33 30.94 -12.84
CA ALA A 368 -1.68 31.91 -13.72
C ALA A 368 -1.84 31.52 -15.19
N PHE A 369 -1.49 30.28 -15.56
CA PHE A 369 -1.63 29.79 -16.93
C PHE A 369 -3.07 29.94 -17.47
N HIS A 370 -4.08 29.75 -16.62
CA HIS A 370 -5.50 29.92 -16.96
C HIS A 370 -6.06 31.33 -16.71
N ASN A 371 -5.21 32.32 -16.42
CA ASN A 371 -5.56 33.72 -16.13
C ASN A 371 -6.66 33.88 -15.06
N LYS A 372 -6.57 33.10 -13.97
CA LYS A 372 -7.52 33.09 -12.86
C LYS A 372 -7.07 34.03 -11.74
N LYS A 373 -7.14 35.35 -11.97
CA LYS A 373 -6.63 36.38 -11.05
C LYS A 373 -7.19 36.25 -9.62
N ASP A 374 -8.48 35.98 -9.46
CA ASP A 374 -9.10 35.84 -8.13
C ASP A 374 -8.64 34.58 -7.39
N VAL A 375 -8.42 33.49 -8.11
CA VAL A 375 -7.82 32.25 -7.56
C VAL A 375 -6.40 32.53 -7.07
N ILE A 376 -5.59 33.24 -7.85
CA ILE A 376 -4.21 33.60 -7.48
C ILE A 376 -4.22 34.43 -6.18
N LYS A 377 -5.06 35.47 -6.11
CA LYS A 377 -5.20 36.30 -4.90
C LYS A 377 -5.58 35.46 -3.68
N ALA A 378 -6.56 34.57 -3.83
CA ALA A 378 -7.02 33.72 -2.72
C ALA A 378 -5.94 32.73 -2.25
N LEU A 379 -5.19 32.11 -3.17
CA LEU A 379 -4.10 31.20 -2.82
C LEU A 379 -2.96 31.94 -2.09
N VAL A 380 -2.54 33.10 -2.60
CA VAL A 380 -1.46 33.90 -1.99
C VAL A 380 -1.87 34.45 -0.64
N ALA A 381 -3.10 34.94 -0.49
CA ALA A 381 -3.64 35.38 0.80
C ALA A 381 -3.69 34.26 1.85
N LYS A 382 -3.53 32.99 1.43
CA LYS A 382 -3.46 31.81 2.30
C LYS A 382 -2.04 31.24 2.43
N GLY A 383 -1.03 31.93 1.89
CA GLY A 383 0.38 31.59 2.04
C GLY A 383 0.95 30.70 0.93
N ALA A 384 0.33 30.64 -0.25
CA ALA A 384 0.92 29.96 -1.40
C ALA A 384 2.21 30.68 -1.85
N ASP A 385 3.27 29.92 -2.10
CA ASP A 385 4.58 30.46 -2.49
C ASP A 385 4.66 30.66 -4.01
N LEU A 386 4.84 31.91 -4.43
CA LEU A 386 4.99 32.32 -5.82
C LEU A 386 6.38 32.05 -6.41
N ASN A 387 7.35 31.70 -5.57
CA ASN A 387 8.75 31.55 -5.94
C ASN A 387 9.18 30.11 -6.20
N ILE A 388 8.29 29.14 -5.98
CA ILE A 388 8.53 27.74 -6.35
C ILE A 388 8.70 27.70 -7.87
N ALA A 389 9.79 27.10 -8.33
CA ALA A 389 10.06 26.91 -9.75
C ALA A 389 9.50 25.56 -10.22
N ASP A 390 8.90 25.56 -11.41
CA ASP A 390 8.57 24.34 -12.13
C ASP A 390 9.84 23.65 -12.69
N LYS A 391 9.66 22.54 -13.42
CA LYS A 391 10.78 21.81 -14.04
C LYS A 391 11.46 22.56 -15.19
N ALA A 392 10.84 23.58 -15.77
CA ALA A 392 11.46 24.47 -16.74
C ALA A 392 12.23 25.63 -16.09
N GLY A 393 12.20 25.74 -14.76
CA GLY A 393 12.82 26.82 -14.00
C GLY A 393 11.94 28.07 -13.93
N MET A 394 10.70 28.01 -14.42
CA MET A 394 9.76 29.13 -14.39
C MET A 394 9.08 29.19 -13.03
N LYS A 395 9.06 30.38 -12.42
CA LYS A 395 8.31 30.65 -11.19
C LYS A 395 6.92 31.18 -11.52
N ALA A 396 5.94 30.88 -10.67
CA ALA A 396 4.57 31.36 -10.84
C ALA A 396 4.49 32.90 -10.98
N ILE A 397 5.30 33.64 -10.22
CA ILE A 397 5.35 35.12 -10.31
C ILE A 397 5.73 35.63 -11.71
N SER A 398 6.53 34.88 -12.46
CA SER A 398 6.93 35.26 -13.82
C SER A 398 5.73 35.28 -14.75
N HIS A 399 4.91 34.21 -14.72
CA HIS A 399 3.66 34.16 -15.48
C HIS A 399 2.66 35.22 -15.02
N ILE A 400 2.58 35.50 -13.72
CA ILE A 400 1.71 36.57 -13.20
C ILE A 400 2.15 37.94 -13.72
N SER A 401 3.46 38.20 -13.78
CA SER A 401 4.02 39.46 -14.28
C SER A 401 3.67 39.68 -15.75
N ASP A 402 3.71 38.62 -16.57
CA ASP A 402 3.31 38.67 -17.97
C ASP A 402 1.79 38.89 -18.15
N LEU A 403 0.98 38.45 -17.20
CA LEU A 403 -0.48 38.61 -17.21
C LEU A 403 -0.93 39.99 -16.76
N ASP A 404 -0.36 40.49 -15.66
CA ASP A 404 -0.79 41.70 -14.96
C ASP A 404 0.27 42.18 -13.95
N ILE A 405 1.03 43.22 -14.31
CA ILE A 405 2.07 43.80 -13.45
C ILE A 405 1.50 44.45 -12.18
N ASP A 406 0.27 44.96 -12.23
CA ASP A 406 -0.39 45.58 -11.08
C ASP A 406 -0.80 44.50 -10.07
N LEU A 407 -1.17 43.31 -10.55
CA LEU A 407 -1.42 42.15 -9.71
C LEU A 407 -0.14 41.74 -8.94
N VAL A 408 1.03 41.79 -9.56
CA VAL A 408 2.31 41.49 -8.88
C VAL A 408 2.56 42.49 -7.75
N THR A 409 2.33 43.77 -8.00
CA THR A 409 2.50 44.84 -7.01
C THR A 409 1.59 44.60 -5.80
N LEU A 410 0.32 44.28 -6.06
CA LEU A 410 -0.68 43.99 -5.02
C LEU A 410 -0.32 42.73 -4.20
N LEU A 411 0.16 41.67 -4.86
CA LEU A 411 0.59 40.45 -4.15
C LEU A 411 1.88 40.65 -3.35
N GLY A 412 2.77 41.55 -3.79
CA GLY A 412 4.00 41.91 -3.07
C GLY A 412 3.75 42.63 -1.74
N GLU A 413 2.62 43.33 -1.60
CA GLU A 413 2.18 43.90 -0.33
C GLU A 413 1.61 42.83 0.61
N VAL A 414 0.85 41.87 0.06
CA VAL A 414 0.27 40.75 0.82
C VAL A 414 1.35 39.81 1.39
N ASN A 415 2.48 39.62 0.69
CA ASN A 415 3.59 38.77 1.15
C ASN A 415 4.53 39.43 2.17
N LYS A 416 4.37 40.73 2.44
CA LYS A 416 5.15 41.48 3.45
C LYS A 416 4.44 41.60 4.81
N LEU A 417 3.14 41.29 4.86
CA LEU A 417 2.31 41.21 6.05
C LEU A 417 2.35 39.79 6.62
#